data_AF-Q2PPB5-F1
#
_entry.id   AF-Q2PPB5-F1
#
_cell.length_a   1.000
_cell.length_b   1.000
_cell.length_c   1.000
_cell.angle_alpha   90.00
_cell.angle_beta   90.00
_cell.angle_gamma   90.00
#
_symmetry.space_group_name_H-M   'P 1'
#
loop_
_entity.id
_entity.type
_entity.pdbx_description
1 polymer ?
#
loop_
_entity_poly.entity_id
_entity_poly.type
_entity_poly.pdbx_seq_one_letter_code
_entity_poly.pdbx_strand_id
1 'polypeptide(L)' 'QIPFVPISGFEGDNMIERSTNLDWYKGPTLLEALDQINEPKRPSDKPLRLPLQDVYKIGGIGTVPVGRVETGMLKPG' A
#
# COMPACT_ATOMS: atom_id res chain seq x y z
N GLN A 1 13.28 -11.97 -2.13
CA GLN A 1 12.53 -13.25 -2.19
C GLN A 1 11.06 -12.92 -2.02
N ILE A 2 10.15 -13.60 -2.72
CA ILE A 2 8.70 -13.37 -2.57
C ILE A 2 8.20 -14.33 -1.48
N PRO A 3 7.71 -13.84 -0.32
CA PRO A 3 7.14 -14.71 0.71
C PRO A 3 5.78 -15.22 0.26
N PHE A 4 5.52 -16.51 0.49
CA PHE A 4 4.21 -17.13 0.33
C PHE A 4 3.68 -17.47 1.71
N VAL A 5 2.67 -16.72 2.18
CA VAL A 5 2.10 -16.86 3.52
C VAL A 5 0.70 -17.50 3.39
N PRO A 6 0.47 -18.72 3.92
CA PRO A 6 -0.87 -19.28 4.00
C PRO A 6 -1.67 -18.54 5.08
N ILE A 7 -2.79 -17.93 4.71
CA ILE A 7 -3.61 -17.12 5.62
C ILE A 7 -5.08 -17.54 5.59
N SER A 8 -5.80 -17.24 6.67
CA SER A 8 -7.26 -17.15 6.68
C SER A 8 -7.66 -15.74 7.05
N GLY A 9 -8.20 -14.98 6.10
CA GLY A 9 -8.67 -13.61 6.38
C GLY A 9 -9.91 -13.56 7.29
N PHE A 10 -10.66 -14.66 7.38
CA PHE A 10 -11.86 -14.76 8.21
C PHE A 10 -11.53 -15.17 9.65
N GLU A 11 -10.68 -16.20 9.82
CA GLU A 11 -10.28 -16.72 11.14
C GLU A 11 -9.08 -15.97 11.74
N GLY A 12 -8.35 -15.19 10.92
CA GLY A 12 -7.18 -14.42 11.34
C GLY A 12 -5.85 -15.19 11.28
N ASP A 13 -5.84 -16.42 10.79
CA ASP A 13 -4.64 -17.27 10.72
C ASP A 13 -3.50 -16.58 9.96
N ASN A 14 -2.34 -16.46 10.60
CA ASN A 14 -1.10 -15.87 10.05
C ASN A 14 -1.26 -14.44 9.53
N MET A 15 -2.31 -13.70 9.93
CA MET A 15 -2.51 -12.30 9.55
C MET A 15 -1.57 -11.38 10.33
N ILE A 16 -1.62 -11.46 11.66
CA ILE A 16 -0.78 -10.69 12.59
C ILE A 16 0.00 -11.67 13.47
N GLU A 17 -0.73 -12.58 14.10
CA GLU A 17 -0.18 -13.64 14.95
C GLU A 17 -0.09 -14.96 14.18
N ARG A 18 0.80 -15.85 14.65
CA ARG A 18 1.00 -17.15 14.02
C ARG A 18 -0.16 -18.09 14.36
N SER A 19 -0.68 -18.75 13.33
CA SER A 19 -1.74 -19.74 13.46
C SER A 19 -1.27 -20.98 14.20
N THR A 20 -2.11 -21.50 15.10
CA THR A 20 -1.96 -22.82 15.74
C THR A 20 -2.51 -23.97 14.89
N ASN A 21 -3.23 -23.65 13.80
CA ASN A 21 -3.80 -24.65 12.89
C ASN A 21 -2.81 -25.10 11.80
N LEU A 22 -1.67 -24.40 11.68
CA LEU A 22 -0.72 -24.54 10.58
C LEU A 22 0.70 -24.83 11.10
N ASP A 23 0.84 -25.84 11.96
CA ASP A 23 2.13 -26.21 12.60
C ASP A 23 3.28 -26.48 11.61
N TRP A 24 2.94 -26.88 10.38
CA TRP A 24 3.91 -27.13 9.30
C TRP A 24 4.54 -25.83 8.76
N TYR A 25 3.87 -24.69 8.88
CA TYR A 25 4.34 -23.42 8.36
C TYR A 25 5.27 -22.73 9.36
N LYS A 26 6.52 -22.47 8.96
CA LYS A 26 7.57 -21.83 9.77
C LYS A 26 8.02 -20.46 9.24
N GLY A 27 7.31 -19.92 8.26
CA GLY A 27 7.59 -18.62 7.68
C GLY A 27 6.99 -17.46 8.49
N PRO A 28 7.13 -16.22 7.99
CA PRO A 28 6.59 -15.03 8.62
C PRO A 28 5.07 -14.96 8.53
N THR A 29 4.43 -14.21 9.43
CA THR A 29 3.03 -13.79 9.27
C THR A 29 2.90 -12.73 8.16
N LEU A 30 1.67 -12.38 7.76
CA LEU A 30 1.44 -11.37 6.74
C LEU A 30 1.99 -10.00 7.19
N LEU A 31 1.79 -9.61 8.44
CA LEU A 31 2.36 -8.38 8.98
C LEU A 31 3.90 -8.38 8.92
N GLU A 32 4.53 -9.45 9.37
CA GLU A 32 6.00 -9.58 9.32
C GLU A 32 6.53 -9.56 7.88
N ALA A 33 5.79 -10.14 6.93
CA ALA A 33 6.14 -10.10 5.52
C ALA A 33 6.01 -8.68 4.92
N LEU A 34 5.04 -7.88 5.37
CA LEU A 34 4.89 -6.48 4.98
C LEU A 34 6.01 -5.60 5.55
N ASP A 35 6.40 -5.84 6.81
CA ASP A 35 7.52 -5.11 7.46
C ASP A 35 8.87 -5.37 6.79
N GLN A 36 9.00 -6.49 6.06
CA GLN A 36 10.19 -6.81 5.27
C GLN A 36 10.22 -6.12 3.90
N ILE A 37 9.17 -5.37 3.51
CA ILE A 37 9.14 -4.65 2.24
C ILE A 37 10.07 -3.44 2.32
N ASN A 38 11.06 -3.42 1.43
CA ASN A 38 11.93 -2.25 1.28
C ASN A 38 11.15 -1.09 0.65
N GLU A 39 11.29 0.12 1.21
CA GLU A 39 10.65 1.30 0.65
C GLU A 39 11.20 1.60 -0.76
N PRO A 40 10.33 1.81 -1.77
CA PRO A 40 10.78 2.21 -3.09
C PRO A 40 11.34 3.63 -3.07
N LYS A 41 12.42 3.87 -3.82
CA LYS A 41 12.98 5.22 -3.97
C LYS A 41 11.97 6.12 -4.70
N ARG A 42 11.52 7.18 -4.02
CA ARG A 42 10.58 8.16 -4.59
C ARG A 42 11.32 9.11 -5.55
N PRO A 43 10.84 9.30 -6.79
CA PRO A 43 11.46 10.21 -7.75
C PRO A 43 11.01 11.67 -7.55
N SER A 44 11.34 12.25 -6.39
CA SER A 44 10.97 13.63 -6.01
C SER A 44 11.66 14.69 -6.87
N ASP A 45 12.85 14.39 -7.40
CA ASP A 45 13.67 15.36 -8.15
C ASP A 45 13.25 15.49 -9.62
N LYS A 46 12.36 14.60 -10.09
CA LYS A 46 11.82 14.65 -11.46
C LYS A 46 10.68 15.68 -11.54
N PRO A 47 10.35 16.17 -12.75
CA PRO A 47 9.19 17.04 -12.94
C PRO A 47 7.89 16.40 -12.43
N LEU A 48 6.96 17.22 -11.92
CA LEU A 48 5.68 16.74 -11.42
C LEU A 48 4.89 15.99 -12.51
N ARG A 49 4.43 14.77 -12.19
CA ARG A 49 3.44 14.01 -12.97
C ARG A 49 2.42 13.40 -12.02
N LEU A 50 1.15 13.74 -12.24
CA LEU A 50 0.01 13.26 -11.47
C LEU A 50 -1.07 12.80 -12.46
N PRO A 51 -1.08 11.52 -12.84
CA PRO A 51 -2.17 10.95 -13.64
C PRO A 51 -3.49 11.02 -12.87
N LEU A 52 -4.53 11.54 -13.52
CA LEU A 52 -5.86 11.62 -12.92
C LEU A 52 -6.53 10.26 -12.95
N GLN A 53 -6.94 9.78 -11.78
CA GLN A 53 -7.76 8.57 -11.63
C GLN A 53 -9.23 8.93 -11.75
N ASP A 54 -9.65 9.96 -11.01
CA ASP A 54 -11.03 10.44 -10.97
C ASP A 54 -11.08 11.95 -10.78
N VAL A 55 -12.25 12.54 -11.10
CA VAL A 55 -12.53 13.95 -10.90
C VAL A 55 -13.90 14.11 -10.26
N TYR A 56 -13.93 14.73 -9.08
CA TYR A 56 -15.16 15.01 -8.35
C TYR A 56 -15.54 16.48 -8.50
N LYS A 57 -16.85 16.76 -8.47
CA LYS A 57 -17.38 18.10 -8.26
C LYS A 57 -18.06 18.16 -6.90
N ILE A 58 -17.44 18.88 -5.97
CA ILE A 58 -17.93 19.00 -4.59
C ILE A 58 -18.55 20.39 -4.43
N GLY A 59 -19.83 20.45 -4.07
CA GLY A 59 -20.54 21.71 -3.85
C GLY A 59 -19.84 22.58 -2.79
N GLY A 60 -19.57 23.84 -3.11
CA GLY A 60 -18.87 24.79 -2.23
C GLY A 60 -17.33 24.71 -2.27
N ILE A 61 -16.74 23.66 -2.84
CA ILE A 61 -15.27 23.50 -2.99
C ILE A 61 -14.86 23.67 -4.45
N GLY A 62 -15.65 23.11 -5.38
CA GLY A 62 -15.37 23.12 -6.81
C GLY A 62 -14.92 21.76 -7.33
N THR A 63 -14.00 21.77 -8.30
CA THR A 63 -13.51 20.56 -8.97
C THR A 63 -12.30 20.01 -8.23
N VAL A 64 -12.36 18.73 -7.85
CA VAL A 64 -11.31 18.04 -7.07
C VAL A 64 -10.79 16.85 -7.89
N PRO A 65 -9.64 16.98 -8.57
CA PRO A 65 -8.97 15.85 -9.21
C PRO A 65 -8.29 14.95 -8.17
N VAL A 66 -8.35 13.63 -8.38
CA VAL A 66 -7.71 12.61 -7.53
C VAL A 66 -6.77 11.78 -8.38
N GLY A 67 -5.57 11.49 -7.86
CA GLY A 67 -4.58 10.66 -8.53
C GLY A 67 -3.34 10.43 -7.68
N ARG A 68 -2.50 9.48 -8.11
CA ARG A 68 -1.20 9.21 -7.48
C ARG A 68 -0.15 10.14 -8.08
N VAL A 69 0.69 10.74 -7.24
CA VAL A 69 1.90 11.44 -7.69
C VAL A 69 2.94 10.40 -8.09
N GLU A 70 3.23 10.30 -9.38
CA GLU A 70 4.21 9.36 -9.92
C GLU A 70 5.64 9.94 -9.86
N THR A 71 5.78 11.26 -10.08
CA THR A 71 7.07 11.97 -10.00
C THR A 71 6.88 13.39 -9.49
N GLY A 72 7.94 13.97 -8.91
CA GLY A 72 7.98 15.36 -8.44
C GLY A 72 7.24 15.59 -7.12
N MET A 73 7.00 16.87 -6.79
CA MET A 73 6.29 17.30 -5.59
C MET A 73 5.17 18.28 -5.97
N LEU A 74 4.02 18.15 -5.31
CA LEU A 74 2.92 19.11 -5.37
C LEU A 74 2.83 19.84 -4.02
N LYS A 75 2.77 21.16 -4.05
CA LYS A 75 2.51 21.99 -2.87
C LYS A 75 1.26 22.84 -3.15
N PRO A 76 0.41 23.10 -2.14
CA PRO A 76 -0.53 24.21 -2.23
C PRO A 76 0.26 25.50 -2.56
N GLY A 77 -0.32 26.36 -3.40
CA GLY A 77 0.31 27.59 -3.87
C GLY A 77 0.94 28.39 -2.73
#